data_AF-A0A9E1KRR3-F1
#
_entry.id   AF-A0A9E1KRR3-F1
#
_cell.length_a   1.000
_cell.length_b   1.000
_cell.length_c   1.000
_cell.angle_alpha   90.00
_cell.angle_beta   90.00
_cell.angle_gamma   90.00
#
_symmetry.space_group_name_H-M   'P 1'
#
loop_
_entity.id
_entity.type
_entity.pdbx_description
1 polymer ?
#
loop_
_entity_poly.entity_id
_entity_poly.type
_entity_poly.pdbx_seq_one_letter_code
_entity_poly.pdbx_strand_id
1 'polypeptide(L)'
;MTFLWRHRSGVFWGVAIALYLRFLLEPTAWLFYEIHHLTGVDWVYWGYSGFRGAAYYFSTWPYQGPACVVAGLLVCVIVVRGTAKVAGEAV
;
A
#
# COMPACT_ATOMS: atom_id res chain seq x y z
N MET A 1 -14.49 -12.57 20.67
CA MET A 1 -14.38 -11.17 20.16
C MET A 1 -13.14 -10.43 20.71
N THR A 2 -12.08 -11.12 21.14
CA THR A 2 -10.87 -10.51 21.75
C THR A 2 -9.66 -10.46 20.80
N PHE A 3 -9.59 -11.37 19.83
CA PHE A 3 -8.47 -11.46 18.87
C PHE A 3 -8.41 -10.27 17.89
N LEU A 4 -9.56 -9.86 17.34
CA LEU A 4 -9.65 -8.75 16.39
C LEU A 4 -9.27 -7.39 17.03
N TRP A 5 -9.56 -7.23 18.32
CA TRP A 5 -9.25 -6.00 19.05
C TRP A 5 -7.75 -5.89 19.39
N ARG A 6 -7.09 -7.03 19.65
CA ARG A 6 -5.63 -7.12 19.84
C ARG A 6 -4.86 -6.82 18.55
N HIS A 7 -5.35 -7.28 17.41
CA HIS A 7 -4.68 -7.17 16.09
C HIS A 7 -5.29 -6.12 15.16
N ARG A 8 -6.10 -5.19 15.70
CA ARG A 8 -6.77 -4.13 14.95
C ARG A 8 -5.82 -3.34 14.05
N SER A 9 -4.58 -3.13 14.50
CA SER A 9 -3.55 -2.41 13.75
C SER A 9 -3.13 -3.18 12.50
N GLY A 10 -2.97 -4.50 12.58
CA GLY A 10 -2.62 -5.34 11.43
C GLY A 10 -3.73 -5.38 10.38
N VAL A 11 -4.98 -5.51 10.82
CA VAL A 11 -6.15 -5.46 9.93
C VAL A 11 -6.26 -4.09 9.27
N PHE A 12 -6.08 -3.01 10.03
CA PHE A 12 -6.11 -1.65 9.50
C PHE A 12 -5.05 -1.43 8.42
N TRP A 13 -3.78 -1.79 8.68
CA TRP A 13 -2.71 -1.65 7.70
C TRP A 13 -2.91 -2.56 6.48
N GLY A 14 -3.39 -3.78 6.67
CA GLY A 14 -3.71 -4.69 5.56
C GLY A 14 -4.80 -4.13 4.64
N VAL A 15 -5.88 -3.60 5.21
CA VAL A 15 -6.96 -2.95 4.46
C VAL A 15 -6.47 -1.67 3.79
N ALA A 16 -5.68 -0.85 4.49
CA ALA A 16 -5.11 0.37 3.94
C ALA A 16 -4.24 0.09 2.70
N ILE A 17 -3.39 -0.94 2.75
CA ILE A 17 -2.56 -1.34 1.60
C ILE A 17 -3.42 -1.87 0.45
N ALA A 18 -4.42 -2.71 0.74
CA ALA A 18 -5.30 -3.24 -0.30
C ALA A 18 -6.07 -2.12 -1.03
N LEU A 19 -6.57 -1.13 -0.29
CA LEU A 19 -7.22 0.05 -0.85
C LEU A 19 -6.23 0.94 -1.59
N TYR A 20 -5.02 1.10 -1.07
CA TYR A 20 -3.97 1.88 -1.71
C TYR A 20 -3.64 1.34 -3.11
N LEU A 21 -3.39 0.03 -3.20
CA LEU A 21 -3.12 -0.66 -4.46
C LEU A 21 -4.31 -0.62 -5.42
N ARG A 22 -5.54 -0.65 -4.89
CA ARG A 22 -6.74 -0.65 -5.73
C ARG A 22 -7.07 0.72 -6.30
N PHE A 23 -6.92 1.78 -5.52
CA PHE A 23 -7.50 3.10 -5.85
C PHE A 23 -6.50 4.25 -5.85
N LEU A 24 -5.40 4.19 -5.09
CA LEU A 24 -4.52 5.34 -4.89
C LEU A 24 -3.30 5.37 -5.82
N LEU A 25 -2.94 4.26 -6.48
CA LEU A 25 -1.81 4.25 -7.41
C LEU A 25 -1.87 5.38 -8.46
N GLU A 26 -3.05 5.63 -9.02
CA GLU A 26 -3.27 6.65 -10.04
C GLU A 26 -3.33 8.09 -9.46
N PRO A 27 -4.07 8.37 -8.37
CA PRO A 27 -3.95 9.63 -7.64
C PRO A 27 -2.52 9.98 -7.23
N THR A 28 -1.73 9.00 -6.79
CA THR A 28 -0.32 9.23 -6.43
C THR A 28 0.51 9.64 -7.64
N ALA A 29 0.27 9.04 -8.81
CA ALA A 29 0.93 9.46 -10.04
C ALA A 29 0.60 10.93 -10.36
N TRP A 30 -0.67 11.30 -10.30
CA TRP A 30 -1.10 12.68 -10.55
C TRP A 30 -0.43 13.68 -9.58
N LEU A 31 -0.30 13.30 -8.31
CA LEU A 31 0.38 14.12 -7.31
C LEU A 31 1.88 14.31 -7.62
N PHE A 32 2.56 13.26 -8.10
CA PHE A 32 3.94 13.41 -8.61
C PHE A 32 4.02 14.33 -9.83
N TYR A 33 3.03 14.29 -10.72
CA TYR A 33 2.98 15.18 -11.88
C TYR A 33 2.86 16.65 -11.45
N GLU A 34 2.00 16.96 -10.47
CA GLU A 34 1.87 18.31 -9.94
C GLU A 34 3.16 18.79 -9.26
N ILE A 35 3.77 17.94 -8.42
CA ILE A 35 5.04 18.29 -7.76
C ILE A 35 6.12 18.55 -8.81
N HIS A 36 6.22 17.73 -9.84
CA HIS A 36 7.17 17.96 -10.94
C HIS A 36 6.88 19.29 -11.63
N HIS A 37 5.61 19.61 -11.88
CA HIS A 37 5.23 20.85 -12.54
C HIS A 37 5.62 22.10 -11.72
N LEU A 38 5.53 22.01 -10.40
CA LEU A 38 5.88 23.10 -9.48
C LEU A 38 7.40 23.21 -9.22
N THR A 39 8.11 22.08 -9.18
CA THR A 39 9.54 22.04 -8.79
C THR A 39 10.50 21.99 -9.98
N GLY A 40 10.04 21.53 -11.14
CA GLY A 40 10.87 21.28 -12.32
C GLY A 40 11.90 20.16 -12.14
N VAL A 41 11.78 19.33 -11.10
CA VAL A 41 12.79 18.31 -10.77
C VAL A 41 12.54 17.03 -11.56
N ASP A 42 13.37 16.74 -12.56
CA ASP A 42 13.23 15.58 -13.46
C ASP A 42 13.08 14.23 -12.73
N TRP A 43 13.73 14.04 -11.58
CA TRP A 43 13.59 12.81 -10.79
C TRP A 43 12.13 12.54 -10.35
N VAL A 44 11.36 13.60 -10.10
CA VAL A 44 9.94 13.51 -9.74
C VAL A 44 9.11 13.02 -10.93
N TYR A 45 9.49 13.39 -12.15
CA TYR A 45 8.85 12.92 -13.37
C TYR A 45 9.06 11.42 -13.62
N TRP A 46 10.22 10.89 -13.23
CA TRP A 46 10.45 9.44 -13.23
C TRP A 46 9.51 8.73 -12.26
N GLY A 47 9.29 9.30 -11.08
CA GLY A 47 8.27 8.83 -10.12
C GLY A 47 6.88 8.80 -10.75
N TYR A 48 6.43 9.93 -11.32
CA TYR A 48 5.18 10.01 -12.05
C TYR A 48 5.03 8.91 -13.11
N SER A 49 6.05 8.74 -13.97
CA SER A 49 6.03 7.78 -15.07
C SER A 49 5.92 6.34 -14.56
N GLY A 50 6.68 6.01 -13.52
CA GLY A 50 6.64 4.70 -12.87
C GLY A 50 5.29 4.40 -12.24
N PHE A 51 4.73 5.34 -11.45
CA PHE A 51 3.42 5.16 -10.83
C PHE A 51 2.28 5.12 -11.84
N ARG A 52 2.35 5.93 -12.90
CA ARG A 52 1.34 5.92 -13.98
C ARG A 52 1.36 4.62 -14.77
N GLY A 53 2.55 4.14 -15.13
CA GLY A 53 2.72 2.84 -15.78
C GLY A 53 2.23 1.70 -14.90
N ALA A 54 2.64 1.68 -13.63
CA ALA A 54 2.18 0.70 -12.67
C ALA A 54 0.65 0.72 -12.49
N ALA A 55 0.03 1.90 -12.37
CA ALA A 55 -1.41 2.03 -12.27
C ALA A 55 -2.14 1.47 -13.51
N TYR A 56 -1.64 1.76 -14.71
CA TYR A 56 -2.23 1.27 -15.96
C TYR A 56 -2.11 -0.26 -16.10
N TYR A 57 -0.91 -0.82 -15.93
CA TYR A 57 -0.72 -2.27 -16.04
C TYR A 57 -1.43 -3.03 -14.92
N PHE A 58 -1.46 -2.47 -13.71
CA PHE A 58 -2.12 -3.10 -12.57
C PHE A 58 -3.65 -3.04 -12.69
N SER A 59 -4.22 -1.96 -13.24
CA SER A 59 -5.68 -1.84 -13.43
C SER A 59 -6.20 -2.70 -14.59
N THR A 60 -5.40 -2.92 -15.62
CA THR A 60 -5.75 -3.80 -16.75
C THR A 60 -5.56 -5.28 -16.43
N TRP A 61 -4.88 -5.61 -15.33
CA TRP A 61 -4.61 -7.00 -14.96
C TRP A 61 -5.84 -7.69 -14.36
N PRO A 62 -6.29 -8.85 -14.91
CA PRO A 62 -7.47 -9.55 -14.41
C PRO A 62 -7.39 -9.98 -12.93
N TYR A 63 -6.16 -10.19 -12.43
CA TYR A 63 -5.92 -10.61 -11.05
C TYR A 63 -5.66 -9.45 -10.09
N GLN A 64 -5.93 -8.20 -10.49
CA GLN A 64 -5.75 -7.03 -9.63
C GLN A 64 -6.47 -7.18 -8.28
N GLY A 65 -7.74 -7.60 -8.30
CA GLY A 65 -8.54 -7.82 -7.08
C GLY A 65 -7.90 -8.85 -6.15
N PRO A 66 -7.68 -10.10 -6.62
CA PRO A 66 -6.96 -11.13 -5.86
C PRO A 66 -5.60 -10.66 -5.33
N ALA A 67 -4.81 -9.96 -6.15
CA ALA A 67 -3.50 -9.44 -5.75
C ALA A 67 -3.60 -8.40 -4.62
N CYS A 68 -4.59 -7.51 -4.65
CA CYS A 68 -4.84 -6.55 -3.56
C CYS A 68 -5.19 -7.27 -2.25
N VAL A 69 -6.02 -8.32 -2.33
CA VAL A 69 -6.40 -9.12 -1.16
C VAL A 69 -5.19 -9.85 -0.57
N VAL A 70 -4.39 -10.50 -1.41
CA VAL A 70 -3.17 -11.20 -0.99
C VAL A 70 -2.17 -10.22 -0.37
N ALA A 71 -1.94 -9.07 -0.99
CA ALA A 71 -1.05 -8.04 -0.46
C ALA A 71 -1.53 -7.53 0.91
N GLY A 72 -2.83 -7.25 1.06
CA GLY A 72 -3.41 -6.84 2.35
C GLY A 72 -3.28 -7.90 3.43
N LEU A 73 -3.51 -9.18 3.09
CA LEU A 73 -3.31 -10.30 4.01
C LEU A 73 -1.85 -10.43 4.45
N LEU A 74 -0.89 -10.33 3.52
CA LEU A 74 0.53 -10.39 3.83
C LEU A 74 0.94 -9.27 4.80
N VAL A 75 0.51 -8.04 4.55
CA VAL A 75 0.78 -6.91 5.46
C VAL A 75 0.17 -7.14 6.83
N CYS A 76 -1.08 -7.62 6.89
CA CYS A 76 -1.72 -7.96 8.16
C CYS A 76 -0.89 -8.98 8.94
N VAL A 77 -0.44 -10.06 8.30
CA VAL A 77 0.41 -11.10 8.91
C VAL A 77 1.73 -10.53 9.40
N ILE A 78 2.41 -9.69 8.60
CA ILE A 78 3.69 -9.08 8.95
C ILE A 78 3.54 -8.17 10.17
N VAL A 79 2.52 -7.30 10.17
CA VAL A 79 2.28 -6.36 11.28
C VAL A 79 1.92 -7.12 12.55
N VAL A 80 1.04 -8.12 12.45
CA VAL A 80 0.69 -8.97 13.60
C VAL A 80 1.92 -9.66 14.17
N ARG A 81 2.77 -10.25 13.32
CA ARG A 81 4.02 -10.89 13.76
C ARG A 81 5.01 -9.92 14.39
N GLY A 82 5.17 -8.72 13.81
CA GLY A 82 6.03 -7.68 14.38
C GLY A 82 5.57 -7.25 15.77
N THR A 83 4.25 -7.01 15.94
CA THR A 83 3.69 -6.65 17.25
C THR A 83 3.82 -7.77 18.29
N ALA A 84 3.72 -9.03 17.88
CA ALA A 84 3.91 -10.18 18.77
C ALA A 84 5.37 -10.32 19.24
N LYS A 85 6.34 -10.04 18.36
CA LYS A 85 7.76 -10.07 18.69
C LYS A 85 8.11 -8.99 19.73
N VAL A 86 7.67 -7.75 19.51
CA VAL A 86 7.90 -6.63 20.44
C VAL A 86 7.27 -6.89 21.82
N ALA A 87 6.11 -7.55 21.87
CA ALA A 87 5.49 -7.92 23.13
C ALA A 87 6.24 -9.04 23.89
N GLY A 88 6.93 -9.93 23.18
CA GLY A 88 7.75 -10.99 23.77
C GLY A 88 9.13 -10.55 24.25
N GLU A 89 9.67 -9.45 23.70
CA GLU A 89 10.95 -8.84 24.12
C GLU A 89 10.78 -7.90 25.34
N ALA A 90 9.55 -7.60 25.74
CA ALA A 90 9.22 -6.72 26.87
C ALA A 90 8.89 -7.47 28.18
N VAL A 91 9.16 -8.78 28.24
CA VAL A 91 8.97 -9.67 29.41
C VAL A 91 10.33 -10.18 29.88
#